data_AF-A0A7X8F7R3-F1
#
_entry.id   AF-A0A7X8F7R3-F1
#
_cell.length_a   1.000
_cell.length_b   1.000
_cell.length_c   1.000
_cell.angle_alpha   90.00
_cell.angle_beta   90.00
_cell.angle_gamma   90.00
#
_symmetry.space_group_name_H-M   'P 1'
#
loop_
_entity.id
_entity.type
_entity.pdbx_description
1 polymer ?
#
loop_
_entity_poly.entity_id
_entity_poly.type
_entity_poly.pdbx_seq_one_letter_code
_entity_poly.pdbx_strand_id
1 'polypeptide(L)' 'PIKAGTKVRSIRLNPDSDHNIDCKIDGFGAMALKSEFVKKA' A
#
# COMPACT_ATOMS: atom_id res chain seq x y z
N PRO A 1 -7.77 -11.52 2.96
CA PRO A 1 -8.02 -11.12 1.55
C PRO A 1 -8.23 -9.60 1.46
N ILE A 2 -7.35 -8.90 0.74
CA ILE A 2 -7.48 -7.46 0.47
C ILE A 2 -8.50 -7.28 -0.66
N LYS A 3 -9.50 -6.43 -0.42
CA LYS A 3 -10.54 -6.13 -1.40
C LYS A 3 -10.32 -4.72 -1.98
N ALA A 4 -10.81 -4.49 -3.19
CA ALA A 4 -10.88 -3.15 -3.75
C ALA A 4 -11.65 -2.22 -2.78
N GLY A 5 -11.08 -1.05 -2.48
CA GLY A 5 -11.62 -0.11 -1.48
C GLY A 5 -10.99 -0.19 -0.09
N THR A 6 -10.03 -1.10 0.14
CA THR A 6 -9.27 -1.14 1.40
C THR A 6 -8.45 0.15 1.55
N LYS A 7 -8.73 0.92 2.60
CA LYS A 7 -8.00 2.17 2.88
C LYS A 7 -6.65 1.85 3.54
N VAL A 8 -5.59 2.32 2.90
CA VAL A 8 -4.22 2.29 3.40
C VAL A 8 -3.85 3.64 3.98
N ARG A 9 -3.14 3.63 5.13
CA ARG A 9 -2.69 4.84 5.83
C ARG A 9 -1.17 4.76 6.06
N SER A 10 -0.54 5.91 6.32
CA SER A 10 0.92 6.00 6.55
C SER A 10 1.75 5.46 5.36
N ILE A 11 1.58 6.09 4.19
CA ILE A 11 2.24 5.67 2.95
C ILE A 11 3.66 6.26 2.88
N ARG A 12 4.64 5.41 2.58
CA ARG A 12 6.02 5.76 2.23
C ARG A 12 6.34 5.21 0.84
N LEU A 13 7.03 6.02 0.04
CA LEU A 13 7.41 5.68 -1.32
C LEU A 13 8.89 5.32 -1.36
N ASN A 14 9.21 4.10 -1.78
CA ASN A 14 10.56 3.63 -2.00
C ASN A 14 10.75 3.36 -3.51
N PRO A 15 11.31 4.31 -4.27
CA PRO A 15 11.33 4.26 -5.72
C PRO A 15 12.22 3.15 -6.31
N ASP A 16 13.12 2.57 -5.52
CA ASP A 16 14.10 1.57 -5.96
C ASP A 16 13.60 0.11 -5.83
N SER A 17 12.34 -0.11 -5.40
CA SER A 17 11.76 -1.44 -5.17
C SER A 17 10.58 -1.72 -6.11
N ASP A 18 10.43 -2.97 -6.56
CA ASP A 18 9.23 -3.43 -7.28
C ASP A 18 7.95 -3.26 -6.45
N HIS A 19 8.08 -3.32 -5.11
CA HIS A 19 7.04 -2.97 -4.16
C HIS A 19 7.36 -1.61 -3.55
N ASN A 20 7.05 -0.57 -4.31
CA ASN A 20 7.45 0.80 -4.06
C ASN A 20 6.60 1.55 -3.02
N ILE A 21 5.55 0.95 -2.48
CA ILE A 21 4.60 1.61 -1.57
C ILE A 21 4.52 0.85 -0.25
N ASP A 22 5.26 1.31 0.74
CA ASP A 22 5.10 0.85 2.11
C ASP A 22 3.90 1.54 2.74
N CYS A 23 2.94 0.77 3.22
CA CYS A 23 1.73 1.29 3.81
C CYS A 23 1.25 0.43 4.98
N LYS A 24 0.37 1.00 5.81
CA LYS A 24 -0.26 0.28 6.91
C LYS A 24 -1.75 0.10 6.62
N ILE A 25 -2.20 -1.15 6.70
CA ILE A 25 -3.60 -1.54 6.57
C ILE A 25 -4.14 -1.82 7.96
N ASP A 26 -5.31 -1.25 8.27
CA ASP A 26 -6.01 -1.51 9.52
C ASP A 26 -6.46 -2.98 9.58
N GLY A 27 -6.08 -3.69 10.64
CA GLY A 27 -6.32 -5.14 10.82
C GLY A 27 -5.35 -6.10 10.12
N PHE A 28 -4.50 -5.66 9.18
CA PHE A 28 -3.49 -6.51 8.53
C PHE A 28 -2.04 -6.15 8.91
N GLY A 29 -1.77 -4.91 9.31
CA GLY A 29 -0.42 -4.46 9.66
C GLY A 29 0.29 -3.74 8.51
N ALA A 30 1.63 -3.75 8.53
CA ALA A 30 2.45 -3.12 7.49
C ALA A 30 2.53 -4.02 6.25
N MET A 31 2.39 -3.42 5.08
CA MET A 31 2.43 -4.11 3.80
C MET A 31 3.11 -3.23 2.75
N ALA A 32 3.96 -3.85 1.93
CA ALA A 32 4.51 -3.24 0.74
C ALA A 32 3.61 -3.57 -0.45
N LEU A 33 3.12 -2.55 -1.14
CA LEU A 33 2.28 -2.64 -2.32
C LEU A 33 3.01 -2.04 -3.52
N LYS A 34 2.58 -2.44 -4.72
CA LYS A 34 3.04 -1.83 -5.96
C LYS A 34 2.11 -0.67 -6.33
N SER A 35 2.67 0.40 -6.89
CA SER A 35 1.94 1.60 -7.32
C SER A 35 0.86 1.34 -8.37
N GLU A 36 0.95 0.24 -9.10
CA GLU A 36 -0.05 -0.16 -10.10
C GLU A 36 -1.42 -0.49 -9.48
N PHE A 37 -1.45 -0.93 -8.22
CA PHE A 37 -2.67 -1.42 -7.56
C PHE A 37 -3.31 -0.42 -6.59
N VAL A 38 -2.70 0.75 -6.39
CA VAL A 38 -3.26 1.80 -5.52
C VAL A 38 -3.54 3.05 -6.33
N LYS A 39 -4.67 3.68 -6.05
CA LYS A 39 -4.98 5.02 -6.55
C LYS A 39 -4.91 6.01 -5.41
N LYS A 40 -4.37 7.20 -5.70
CA LYS A 40 -4.48 8.34 -4.81
C LYS A 40 -5.97 8.72 -4.72
N ALA A 41 -6.53 8.67 -3.51
CA ALA A 41 -7.85 9.18 -3.20
C ALA A 41 -7.78 10.68 -2.89
#